data_AF-A0AAE4U2Y6-F1
#
_entry.id   AF-A0AAE4U2Y6-F1
#
_cell.length_a   1.000
_cell.length_b   1.000
_cell.length_c   1.000
_cell.angle_alpha   90.00
_cell.angle_beta   90.00
_cell.angle_gamma   90.00
#
_symmetry.space_group_name_H-M   'P 1'
#
loop_
_entity.id
_entity.type
_entity.pdbx_description
1 polymer ?
#
loop_
_entity_poly.entity_id
_entity_poly.type
_entity_poly.pdbx_seq_one_letter_code
_entity_poly.pdbx_strand_id
1 'polypeptide(L)'
;MTVLAIGLVATITPLTSVMLASVPAEHSGLASAINNAVSRLAALMSIGSMGLITAGTASAAGFAHVLAVSAALFALGALFAALLITNPPARHTPVPCDIAALCRDRPGVQPAVASSPLAVTEPSPPP
;
A
#
# COMPACT_ATOMS: atom_id res chain seq x y z
N MET A 1 9.54 -13.59 -16.45
CA MET A 1 8.42 -13.34 -15.53
C MET A 1 8.75 -13.68 -14.08
N THR A 2 9.47 -14.77 -13.80
CA THR A 2 9.88 -15.15 -12.44
C THR A 2 10.70 -14.08 -11.72
N VAL A 3 11.72 -13.51 -12.38
CA VAL A 3 12.55 -12.44 -11.81
C VAL A 3 11.73 -11.21 -11.44
N LEU A 4 10.83 -10.78 -12.35
CA LEU A 4 9.93 -9.65 -12.13
C LEU A 4 8.98 -9.92 -10.95
N ALA A 5 8.39 -11.12 -10.87
CA ALA A 5 7.48 -11.50 -9.80
C ALA A 5 8.18 -11.51 -8.43
N ILE A 6 9.38 -12.08 -8.36
CA ILE A 6 10.20 -12.10 -7.14
C ILE A 6 10.56 -10.67 -6.72
N GLY A 7 10.99 -9.83 -7.66
CA GLY A 7 11.32 -8.42 -7.40
C GLY A 7 10.12 -7.60 -6.91
N LEU A 8 8.95 -7.81 -7.51
CA LEU A 8 7.69 -7.18 -7.07
C LEU A 8 7.31 -7.61 -5.65
N VAL A 9 7.35 -8.90 -5.34
CA VAL A 9 7.05 -9.39 -3.97
C VAL A 9 8.04 -8.81 -2.96
N ALA A 10 9.33 -8.83 -3.28
CA ALA A 10 10.37 -8.31 -2.39
C ALA A 10 10.25 -6.81 -2.10
N THR A 11 9.58 -6.03 -2.95
CA THR A 11 9.45 -4.57 -2.81
C THR A 11 8.06 -4.12 -2.34
N ILE A 12 6.98 -4.66 -2.93
CA ILE A 12 5.60 -4.27 -2.63
C ILE A 12 5.22 -4.58 -1.19
N THR A 13 5.59 -5.77 -0.69
CA THR A 13 5.25 -6.22 0.66
C THR A 13 5.81 -5.27 1.73
N PRO A 14 7.14 -5.03 1.80
CA PRO A 14 7.68 -4.11 2.80
C PRO A 14 7.22 -2.67 2.60
N LEU A 15 7.06 -2.19 1.37
CA LEU A 15 6.57 -0.82 1.12
C LEU A 15 5.17 -0.59 1.71
N THR A 16 4.27 -1.55 1.51
CA THR A 16 2.91 -1.48 2.07
C THR A 16 2.94 -1.52 3.60
N SER A 17 3.76 -2.40 4.18
CA SER A 17 3.92 -2.49 5.63
C SER A 17 4.46 -1.19 6.22
N VAL A 18 5.48 -0.57 5.61
CA VAL A 18 6.06 0.70 6.07
C VAL A 18 5.03 1.83 6.00
N MET A 19 4.28 1.94 4.89
CA MET A 19 3.21 2.93 4.75
C MET A 19 2.15 2.82 5.84
N LEU A 20 1.69 1.60 6.13
CA LEU A 20 0.69 1.37 7.17
C LEU A 20 1.27 1.56 8.59
N ALA A 21 2.52 1.19 8.82
CA ALA A 21 3.20 1.33 10.12
C ALA A 21 3.60 2.77 10.44
N SER A 22 3.69 3.66 9.44
CA SER A 22 4.12 5.06 9.63
C SER A 22 3.03 5.95 10.25
N VAL A 23 1.82 5.42 10.46
CA VAL A 23 0.65 6.17 10.89
C VAL A 23 0.07 5.54 12.17
N PRO A 24 -0.34 6.32 13.19
CA PRO A 24 -0.99 5.78 14.39
C PRO A 24 -2.23 4.93 14.05
N ALA A 25 -2.51 3.92 14.86
CA ALA A 25 -3.59 2.95 14.58
C ALA A 25 -4.97 3.61 14.33
N GLU A 26 -5.24 4.73 15.04
CA GLU A 26 -6.43 5.58 14.89
C GLU A 26 -6.62 6.14 13.46
N HIS A 27 -5.53 6.28 12.71
CA HIS A 27 -5.50 6.85 11.35
C HIS A 27 -5.12 5.81 10.28
N SER A 28 -5.10 4.52 10.61
CA SER A 28 -4.76 3.42 9.69
C SER A 28 -5.69 3.36 8.46
N GLY A 29 -6.96 3.74 8.62
CA GLY A 29 -7.91 3.87 7.51
C GLY A 29 -7.49 4.92 6.48
N LEU A 30 -6.88 6.02 6.91
CA LEU A 30 -6.36 7.07 6.04
C LEU A 30 -5.11 6.60 5.27
N ALA A 31 -4.20 5.88 5.94
CA ALA A 31 -3.02 5.31 5.30
C ALA A 31 -3.39 4.32 4.16
N SER A 32 -4.38 3.45 4.42
CA SER A 32 -4.88 2.52 3.40
C SER A 32 -5.59 3.23 2.24
N ALA A 33 -6.40 4.27 2.54
CA ALA A 33 -7.08 5.07 1.52
C ALA A 33 -6.08 5.76 0.57
N ILE A 34 -5.01 6.34 1.12
CA ILE A 34 -3.94 6.96 0.33
C ILE A 34 -3.22 5.90 -0.53
N ASN A 35 -2.84 4.76 0.04
CA ASN A 35 -2.19 3.68 -0.71
C ASN A 35 -3.05 3.21 -1.91
N ASN A 36 -4.36 3.09 -1.68
CA ASN A 36 -5.30 2.72 -2.72
C ASN A 36 -5.44 3.80 -3.80
N ALA A 37 -5.56 5.07 -3.40
CA ALA A 37 -5.66 6.20 -4.33
C ALA A 37 -4.40 6.31 -5.21
N VAL A 38 -3.21 6.19 -4.61
CA VAL A 38 -1.93 6.20 -5.33
C VAL A 38 -1.85 5.04 -6.32
N SER A 39 -2.25 3.83 -5.92
CA SER A 39 -2.25 2.65 -6.80
C SER A 39 -3.13 2.86 -8.04
N ARG A 40 -4.32 3.45 -7.85
CA ARG A 40 -5.23 3.76 -8.95
C ARG A 40 -4.64 4.83 -9.88
N LEU A 41 -4.08 5.90 -9.32
CA LEU A 41 -3.45 6.97 -10.11
C LEU A 41 -2.25 6.44 -10.90
N ALA A 42 -1.42 5.59 -10.29
CA ALA A 42 -0.28 4.97 -10.95
C ALA A 42 -0.72 4.10 -12.13
N ALA A 43 -1.79 3.31 -11.99
CA ALA A 43 -2.34 2.52 -13.08
C ALA A 43 -2.85 3.39 -14.23
N LEU A 44 -3.60 4.47 -13.93
CA LEU A 44 -4.09 5.40 -14.94
C LEU A 44 -2.95 6.11 -15.69
N MET A 45 -1.92 6.55 -14.95
CA MET A 45 -0.74 7.18 -15.56
C MET A 45 0.08 6.20 -16.40
N SER A 46 0.19 4.94 -15.98
CA SER A 46 0.85 3.89 -16.76
C SER A 46 0.14 3.67 -18.09
N ILE A 47 -1.20 3.52 -18.08
CA ILE A 47 -2.01 3.34 -19.29
C ILE A 47 -1.89 4.55 -20.22
N GLY A 48 -1.99 5.77 -19.68
CA GLY A 48 -1.83 6.99 -20.47
C GLY A 48 -0.44 7.11 -21.10
N SER A 49 0.61 6.79 -20.35
CA SER A 49 1.99 6.85 -20.83
C SER A 49 2.28 5.80 -21.90
N MET A 50 1.65 4.62 -21.80
CA MET A 50 1.85 3.53 -22.77
C MET A 50 1.42 3.96 -24.19
N GLY A 51 0.33 4.74 -24.31
CA GLY A 51 -0.13 5.27 -25.59
C GLY A 51 0.84 6.30 -26.20
N LEU A 52 1.46 7.14 -25.37
CA LEU A 52 2.47 8.11 -25.80
C LEU A 52 3.74 7.41 -26.31
N ILE A 53 4.21 6.37 -25.60
CA ILE A 53 5.44 5.66 -25.95
C ILE A 53 5.29 4.81 -27.21
N THR A 54 4.09 4.27 -27.47
CA THR A 54 3.81 3.45 -28.67
C THR A 54 3.46 4.27 -29.91
N ALA A 55 3.40 5.60 -29.81
CA ALA A 55 3.00 6.51 -30.90
C ALA A 55 1.68 6.07 -31.59
N GLY A 56 0.75 5.51 -30.82
CA GLY A 56 -0.54 5.03 -31.31
C GLY A 56 -0.52 3.71 -32.12
N THR A 57 0.61 3.03 -32.25
CA THR A 57 0.70 1.75 -32.97
C THR A 57 1.33 0.65 -32.11
N ALA A 58 0.61 -0.46 -31.95
CA ALA A 58 1.12 -1.64 -31.25
C ALA A 58 2.05 -2.44 -32.19
N SER A 59 3.31 -2.00 -32.27
CA SER A 59 4.37 -2.69 -33.01
C SER A 59 5.40 -3.31 -32.06
N ALA A 60 6.17 -4.30 -32.54
CA ALA A 60 7.25 -4.91 -31.76
C ALA A 60 8.29 -3.86 -31.30
N ALA A 61 8.56 -2.84 -32.13
CA ALA A 61 9.46 -1.73 -31.79
C ALA A 61 8.89 -0.82 -30.70
N GLY A 62 7.57 -0.58 -30.71
CA GLY A 62 6.87 0.16 -29.67
C GLY A 62 6.88 -0.58 -28.33
N PHE A 63 6.71 -1.91 -28.35
CA PHE A 63 6.81 -2.73 -27.15
C PHE A 63 8.23 -2.71 -26.55
N ALA A 64 9.26 -2.80 -27.39
CA ALA A 64 10.65 -2.69 -26.94
C ALA A 64 10.94 -1.32 -26.29
N HIS A 65 10.40 -0.22 -26.84
CA HIS A 65 10.51 1.10 -26.23
C HIS A 65 9.80 1.19 -24.87
N VAL A 66 8.57 0.67 -24.77
CA VAL A 66 7.84 0.63 -23.49
C VAL A 66 8.63 -0.15 -22.42
N LEU A 67 9.20 -1.29 -22.79
CA LEU A 67 10.05 -2.07 -21.89
C LEU A 67 11.33 -1.33 -21.51
N ALA A 68 12.00 -0.67 -22.45
CA ALA A 68 13.22 0.10 -22.17
C ALA A 68 12.94 1.28 -21.23
N VAL A 69 11.86 2.03 -21.46
CA VAL A 69 11.42 3.12 -20.58
C VAL A 69 11.05 2.60 -19.20
N SER A 70 10.33 1.47 -19.12
CA SER A 70 9.97 0.84 -17.84
C SER A 70 11.22 0.39 -17.07
N ALA A 71 12.19 -0.23 -17.76
CA ALA A 71 13.45 -0.65 -17.16
C ALA A 71 14.24 0.55 -16.63
N ALA A 72 14.30 1.66 -17.38
CA ALA A 72 14.94 2.90 -16.93
C ALA A 72 14.26 3.48 -15.68
N LEU A 73 12.93 3.52 -15.64
CA LEU A 73 12.16 3.99 -14.48
C LEU A 73 12.41 3.11 -13.25
N PHE A 74 12.41 1.79 -13.40
CA PHE A 74 12.73 0.86 -12.32
C PHE A 74 14.17 1.02 -11.83
N ALA A 75 15.14 1.20 -12.74
CA ALA A 75 16.53 1.43 -12.38
C ALA A 75 16.71 2.76 -11.62
N LEU A 76 16.02 3.82 -12.05
CA LEU A 76 16.02 5.11 -11.36
C LEU A 76 15.41 4.98 -9.95
N GLY A 77 14.28 4.28 -9.83
CA GLY A 77 13.63 4.00 -8.54
C GLY A 77 14.53 3.18 -7.61
N ALA A 78 15.22 2.16 -8.14
CA ALA A 78 16.19 1.38 -7.38
C ALA A 78 17.39 2.22 -6.92
N LEU A 79 17.88 3.13 -7.77
CA LEU A 79 18.96 4.05 -7.42
C LEU A 79 18.52 5.01 -6.30
N PHE A 80 17.34 5.61 -6.41
CA PHE A 80 16.80 6.47 -5.35
C PHE A 80 16.60 5.70 -4.04
N ALA A 81 16.08 4.48 -4.10
CA ALA A 81 15.95 3.61 -2.94
C ALA A 81 17.32 3.32 -2.30
N ALA A 82 18.32 2.96 -3.11
CA ALA A 82 19.67 2.67 -2.61
C ALA A 82 20.35 3.90 -1.97
N LEU A 83 20.10 5.10 -2.52
CA LEU A 83 20.68 6.34 -2.00
C LEU A 83 19.93 6.91 -0.79
N LEU A 84 18.61 6.71 -0.71
CA LEU A 84 17.76 7.36 0.28
C LEU A 84 17.41 6.46 1.47
N ILE A 85 17.42 5.13 1.30
CA ILE A 85 17.15 4.19 2.39
C ILE A 85 18.37 4.14 3.32
N THR A 86 18.24 4.85 4.43
CA THR A 86 19.14 4.69 5.57
C THR A 86 18.45 3.73 6.54
N ASN A 87 19.05 2.58 6.86
CA ASN A 87 18.44 1.57 7.72
C ASN A 87 18.96 1.70 9.16
N PRO A 88 18.29 2.44 10.08
CA PRO A 88 18.60 2.35 11.49
C PRO A 88 18.20 0.96 12.02
N PRO A 89 18.98 0.36 12.95
CA PRO A 89 18.67 -0.96 13.49
C PRO A 89 17.29 -0.96 14.15
N ALA A 90 16.35 -1.66 13.54
CA ALA A 90 14.99 -1.80 14.03
C ALA A 90 14.98 -2.57 15.36
N ARG A 91 14.48 -1.91 16.41
CA ARG A 91 14.33 -2.52 17.73
C ARG A 91 13.17 -3.53 17.66
N HIS A 92 13.48 -4.81 17.80
CA HIS A 92 12.47 -5.87 17.84
C HIS A 92 11.76 -5.82 19.19
N THR A 93 10.64 -5.11 19.27
CA THR A 93 9.77 -5.17 20.44
C THR A 93 8.86 -6.40 20.30
N PRO A 94 8.90 -7.37 21.22
CA PRO A 94 8.00 -8.53 21.17
C PRO A 94 6.54 -8.06 21.21
N VAL A 95 5.70 -8.61 20.34
CA VAL A 95 4.26 -8.37 20.37
C VAL A 95 3.68 -9.05 21.62
N PRO A 96 2.97 -8.33 22.50
CA PRO A 96 2.37 -8.92 23.69
C PRO A 96 1.42 -10.07 23.35
N CYS A 97 1.49 -11.17 24.12
CA CYS A 97 0.72 -12.39 23.88
C CYS A 97 -0.80 -12.14 23.83
N ASP A 98 -1.29 -11.15 24.55
CA ASP A 98 -2.71 -10.77 24.61
C ASP A 98 -3.21 -10.22 23.25
N ILE A 99 -2.36 -9.48 22.53
CA ILE A 99 -2.64 -8.96 21.18
C ILE A 99 -2.64 -10.13 20.17
N ALA A 100 -1.71 -11.07 20.32
CA ALA A 100 -1.63 -12.25 19.45
C ALA A 100 -2.83 -13.20 19.63
N ALA A 101 -3.38 -13.29 20.86
CA ALA A 101 -4.59 -14.04 21.16
C ALA A 101 -5.83 -13.38 20.51
N LEU A 102 -5.95 -12.04 20.55
CA LEU A 102 -7.06 -11.31 19.93
C LEU A 102 -7.15 -11.50 18.40
N CYS A 103 -6.01 -11.64 17.71
CA CYS A 103 -5.98 -11.90 16.26
C CYS A 103 -6.46 -13.32 15.90
N ARG A 104 -6.35 -14.27 16.83
CA ARG A 104 -6.80 -15.65 16.63
C ARG A 104 -8.31 -15.81 16.84
N ASP A 105 -8.91 -14.92 17.62
CA ASP A 105 -10.32 -14.98 18.05
C ASP A 105 -11.31 -14.20 17.16
N ARG A 106 -10.91 -13.71 15.99
CA ARG A 106 -11.86 -13.11 15.01
C ARG A 106 -12.27 -14.10 13.91
N PRO A 107 -13.33 -14.91 14.11
CA PRO A 107 -14.01 -15.55 13.00
C PRO A 107 -14.84 -14.48 12.25
N GLY A 108 -14.36 -14.04 11.08
CA GLY A 108 -15.26 -13.57 10.01
C GLY A 108 -15.64 -12.08 9.89
N VAL A 109 -14.93 -11.10 10.47
CA VAL A 109 -15.30 -9.68 10.28
C VAL A 109 -14.54 -9.04 9.11
N GLN A 110 -15.23 -8.90 7.98
CA GLN A 110 -15.00 -7.85 6.99
C GLN A 110 -15.23 -6.48 7.66
N PRO A 111 -14.37 -5.46 7.47
CA PRO A 111 -14.58 -4.12 8.01
C PRO A 111 -15.67 -3.39 7.20
N ALA A 112 -16.92 -3.77 7.40
CA ALA A 112 -18.05 -2.97 6.98
C ALA A 112 -18.24 -1.84 7.99
N VAL A 113 -18.06 -0.61 7.50
CA VAL A 113 -18.58 0.68 7.99
C VAL A 113 -19.63 0.54 9.09
N ALA A 114 -19.22 0.42 10.35
CA ALA A 114 -20.12 0.50 11.50
C ALA A 114 -20.16 1.95 11.98
N SER A 115 -20.82 2.79 11.21
CA SER A 115 -21.47 3.97 11.76
C SER A 115 -22.60 3.48 12.65
N SER A 116 -22.42 3.52 13.97
CA SER A 116 -23.53 3.47 14.92
C SER A 116 -23.61 4.80 15.67
N PRO A 117 -24.78 5.47 15.68
CA PRO A 117 -24.99 6.72 16.41
C PRO A 117 -24.88 6.49 17.92
N LEU A 118 -24.25 7.43 18.63
CA LEU A 118 -24.28 7.52 20.07
C LEU A 118 -25.73 7.44 20.59
N ALA A 119 -26.02 6.39 21.38
CA ALA A 119 -27.16 6.38 22.27
C ALA A 119 -26.92 7.44 23.36
N VAL A 120 -27.72 8.51 23.33
CA VAL A 120 -27.82 9.49 24.42
C VAL A 120 -28.69 8.85 25.50
N THR A 121 -28.07 8.48 26.62
CA THR A 121 -28.74 7.95 27.81
C THR A 121 -28.92 9.06 28.85
N GLU A 122 -30.20 9.41 29.08
CA GLU A 122 -30.85 9.84 30.35
C GLU A 122 -30.53 11.23 30.98
N PRO A 123 -31.39 11.81 31.88
CA PRO A 123 -32.15 11.13 32.96
C PRO A 123 -33.59 11.60 33.33
N SER A 124 -34.27 10.72 34.06
CA SER A 124 -35.53 10.88 34.79
C SER A 124 -35.52 11.94 35.93
N PRO A 125 -36.64 12.63 36.25
CA PRO A 125 -36.75 13.48 37.45
C PRO A 125 -37.33 12.73 38.68
N PRO A 126 -36.90 13.07 39.93
CA PRO A 126 -37.40 12.48 41.18
C PRO A 126 -38.60 13.29 41.79
N PRO A 127 -39.20 12.84 42.92
CA PRO A 127 -40.65 12.79 43.16
C PRO A 127 -41.36 14.12 43.45
#